data_AF-K1XCE2-F1
#
_entry.id   AF-K1XCE2-F1
#
_cell.length_a   1.000
_cell.length_b   1.000
_cell.length_c   1.000
_cell.angle_alpha   90.00
_cell.angle_beta   90.00
_cell.angle_gamma   90.00
#
_symmetry.space_group_name_H-M   'P 1'
#
loop_
_entity.id
_entity.type
_entity.pdbx_description
1 polymer ?
#
loop_
_entity_poly.entity_id
_entity_poly.type
_entity_poly.pdbx_seq_one_letter_code
_entity_poly.pdbx_strand_id
1 'polypeptide(L)'
;MDSTAISKRITIIEKLKQEKQTTKDMIDDALVNNDEYRKLEMEADALRDDLKSKRSEILALESNEKVVSKMKEIAGDLKEEQEILVEELIEYYRQTQKTEILSNDGKKMKLKFSARLIPLEY
;
A
#
# COMPACT_ATOMS: atom_id res chain seq x y z
N MET A 1 -17.97 24.20 7.24
CA MET A 1 -18.47 23.06 6.44
C MET A 1 -19.57 22.39 7.23
N ASP A 2 -20.71 22.13 6.61
CA ASP A 2 -21.88 21.51 7.26
C ASP A 2 -21.59 20.04 7.59
N SER A 3 -21.61 19.68 8.88
CA SER A 3 -21.39 18.31 9.37
C SER A 3 -22.37 17.32 8.74
N THR A 4 -23.56 17.78 8.35
CA THR A 4 -24.58 17.01 7.62
C THR A 4 -24.06 16.49 6.27
N ALA A 5 -23.29 17.31 5.54
CA ALA A 5 -22.72 16.90 4.25
C ALA A 5 -21.61 15.86 4.42
N ILE A 6 -20.82 15.95 5.50
CA ILE A 6 -19.78 14.98 5.84
C ILE A 6 -20.41 13.64 6.24
N SER A 7 -21.40 13.64 7.14
CA SER A 7 -22.13 12.44 7.55
C SER A 7 -22.83 11.75 6.38
N LYS A 8 -23.48 12.50 5.48
CA LYS A 8 -24.06 11.96 4.23
C LYS A 8 -23.01 11.24 3.38
N ARG A 9 -21.81 11.82 3.24
CA ARG A 9 -20.71 11.19 2.49
C ARG A 9 -20.21 9.92 3.15
N ILE A 10 -20.09 9.89 4.47
CA ILE A 10 -19.72 8.68 5.23
C ILE A 10 -20.72 7.56 4.96
N THR A 11 -22.02 7.83 5.11
CA THR A 11 -23.07 6.82 4.85
C THR A 11 -23.06 6.32 3.41
N ILE A 12 -22.83 7.20 2.42
CA ILE A 12 -22.70 6.79 1.01
C ILE A 12 -21.50 5.86 0.84
N ILE A 13 -20.34 6.19 1.43
CA ILE A 13 -19.14 5.36 1.37
C ILE A 13 -19.38 3.98 1.99
N GLU A 14 -20.06 3.92 3.14
CA GLU A 14 -20.40 2.66 3.81
C GLU A 14 -21.30 1.77 2.94
N LYS A 15 -22.35 2.35 2.34
CA LYS A 15 -23.23 1.63 1.41
C LYS A 15 -22.47 1.10 0.20
N LEU A 16 -21.62 1.92 -0.42
CA LEU A 16 -20.80 1.52 -1.57
C LEU A 16 -19.79 0.43 -1.19
N LYS A 17 -19.21 0.46 0.01
CA LYS A 17 -18.33 -0.60 0.51
C LYS A 17 -19.07 -1.91 0.68
N GLN A 18 -20.28 -1.87 1.26
CA GLN A 18 -21.11 -3.05 1.45
C GLN A 18 -21.54 -3.64 0.11
N GLU A 19 -22.06 -2.82 -0.81
CA GLU A 19 -22.48 -3.26 -2.15
C GLU A 19 -21.31 -3.85 -2.94
N LYS A 20 -20.13 -3.24 -2.86
CA LYS A 20 -18.90 -3.79 -3.45
C LYS A 20 -18.56 -5.16 -2.87
N GLN A 21 -18.64 -5.32 -1.54
CA GLN A 21 -18.33 -6.58 -0.89
C GLN A 21 -19.31 -7.67 -1.33
N THR A 22 -20.62 -7.40 -1.28
CA THR A 22 -21.64 -8.36 -1.73
C THR A 22 -21.45 -8.75 -3.20
N THR A 23 -21.18 -7.79 -4.08
CA THR A 23 -20.95 -8.07 -5.51
C THR A 23 -19.70 -8.93 -5.71
N LYS A 24 -18.65 -8.69 -4.93
CA LYS A 24 -17.44 -9.51 -4.94
C LYS A 24 -17.74 -10.93 -4.50
N ASP A 25 -18.44 -11.10 -3.37
CA ASP A 25 -18.78 -12.41 -2.82
C ASP A 25 -19.61 -13.23 -3.81
N MET A 26 -20.57 -12.61 -4.51
CA MET A 26 -21.36 -13.28 -5.56
C MET A 26 -20.51 -13.81 -6.72
N ILE A 27 -19.49 -13.05 -7.12
CA ILE A 27 -18.57 -13.49 -8.19
C ILE A 27 -17.64 -14.58 -7.67
N ASP A 28 -17.09 -14.42 -6.47
CA ASP A 28 -16.21 -15.41 -5.84
C ASP A 28 -16.95 -16.75 -5.69
N ASP A 29 -18.22 -16.74 -5.27
CA ASP A 29 -19.08 -17.93 -5.21
C ASP A 29 -19.28 -18.57 -6.59
N ALA A 30 -19.51 -17.78 -7.64
CA ALA A 30 -19.68 -18.29 -9.00
C ALA A 30 -18.41 -18.96 -9.53
N LEU A 31 -17.23 -18.41 -9.18
CA LEU A 31 -15.94 -18.95 -9.55
C LEU A 31 -15.62 -20.25 -8.79
N VAL A 32 -15.82 -20.27 -7.47
CA VAL A 32 -15.56 -21.46 -6.62
C VAL A 32 -16.47 -22.63 -6.99
N ASN A 33 -17.67 -22.38 -7.50
CA ASN A 33 -18.58 -23.43 -7.94
C ASN A 33 -18.32 -23.94 -9.37
N ASN A 34 -17.39 -23.32 -10.11
CA ASN A 34 -17.02 -23.76 -11.46
C ASN A 34 -15.85 -24.77 -11.40
N ASP A 35 -16.11 -26.00 -11.84
CA ASP A 35 -15.12 -27.09 -11.79
C ASP A 35 -13.86 -26.84 -12.64
N GLU A 36 -13.99 -26.18 -13.78
CA GLU A 36 -12.87 -25.87 -14.67
C GLU A 36 -11.99 -24.78 -14.06
N TYR A 37 -12.61 -23.74 -13.51
CA TYR A 37 -11.94 -22.67 -12.78
C TYR A 37 -11.14 -23.22 -11.59
N ARG A 38 -11.77 -24.06 -10.75
CA ARG A 38 -11.09 -24.67 -9.60
C ARG A 38 -9.85 -25.48 -10.00
N LYS A 39 -9.94 -26.26 -11.08
CA LYS A 39 -8.79 -27.03 -11.58
C LYS A 39 -7.65 -26.11 -12.02
N LEU A 40 -7.97 -25.08 -12.81
CA LEU A 40 -6.98 -24.10 -13.26
C LEU A 40 -6.38 -23.32 -12.08
N GLU A 41 -7.17 -23.00 -11.05
CA GLU A 41 -6.69 -22.34 -9.84
C GLU A 41 -5.71 -23.24 -9.07
N MET A 42 -6.03 -24.51 -8.87
CA MET A 42 -5.12 -25.48 -8.24
C MET A 42 -3.82 -25.66 -9.03
N GLU A 43 -3.88 -25.75 -10.36
CA GLU A 43 -2.70 -25.84 -11.21
C GLU A 43 -1.84 -24.56 -11.13
N ALA A 44 -2.49 -23.39 -11.12
CA ALA A 44 -1.82 -22.12 -10.97
C ALA A 44 -1.15 -21.97 -9.59
N ASP A 45 -1.79 -22.43 -8.53
CA ASP A 45 -1.22 -22.40 -7.18
C ASP A 45 -0.04 -23.36 -7.03
N ALA A 46 -0.13 -24.57 -7.59
CA ALA A 46 1.01 -25.49 -7.66
C ALA A 46 2.19 -24.85 -8.41
N LEU A 47 1.94 -24.22 -9.55
CA LEU A 47 2.97 -23.52 -10.33
C LEU A 47 3.56 -22.33 -9.56
N ARG A 48 2.73 -21.57 -8.81
CA ARG A 48 3.20 -20.46 -7.96
C ARG A 48 4.11 -20.96 -6.85
N ASP A 49 3.78 -22.09 -6.23
CA ASP A 49 4.60 -22.70 -5.19
C ASP A 49 5.94 -23.22 -5.74
N ASP A 50 5.93 -23.83 -6.94
CA ASP A 50 7.15 -24.23 -7.65
C ASP A 50 8.02 -23.01 -8.00
N LEU A 51 7.42 -21.95 -8.53
CA LEU A 51 8.11 -20.69 -8.84
C LEU A 51 8.69 -20.04 -7.58
N LYS A 52 7.95 -20.04 -6.47
CA LYS A 52 8.40 -19.51 -5.19
C LYS A 52 9.58 -20.31 -4.64
N SER A 53 9.51 -21.65 -4.73
CA SER A 53 10.61 -22.54 -4.35
C SER A 53 11.83 -22.28 -5.21
N LYS A 54 11.67 -22.23 -6.54
CA LYS A 54 12.77 -21.98 -7.46
C LYS A 54 13.41 -20.60 -7.28
N ARG A 55 12.59 -19.58 -7.02
CA ARG A 55 13.07 -18.24 -6.69
C ARG A 55 13.87 -18.25 -5.38
N SER A 56 13.41 -18.98 -4.37
CA SER A 56 14.11 -19.09 -3.10
C SER A 56 15.47 -19.77 -3.26
N GLU A 57 15.54 -20.85 -4.04
CA GLU A 57 16.82 -21.50 -4.41
C GLU A 57 17.78 -20.52 -5.10
N ILE A 58 17.29 -19.77 -6.10
CA ILE A 58 18.10 -18.80 -6.83
C ILE A 58 18.62 -17.70 -5.89
N LEU A 59 17.77 -17.19 -4.99
CA LEU A 59 18.17 -16.14 -4.05
C LEU A 59 19.11 -16.64 -2.96
N ALA A 60 19.07 -17.93 -2.63
CA ALA A 60 19.99 -18.57 -1.69
C ALA A 60 21.39 -18.83 -2.28
N LEU A 61 21.59 -18.62 -3.59
CA LEU A 61 22.94 -18.61 -4.17
C LEU A 61 23.76 -17.48 -3.54
N GLU A 62 25.00 -17.77 -3.14
CA GLU A 62 25.87 -16.83 -2.41
C GLU A 62 26.04 -15.48 -3.14
N SER A 63 26.10 -15.51 -4.49
CA SER A 63 26.18 -14.30 -5.33
C SER A 63 24.95 -13.39 -5.19
N ASN A 64 23.78 -13.98 -4.93
CA ASN A 64 22.51 -13.28 -4.85
C ASN A 64 22.17 -12.90 -3.41
N GLU A 65 22.57 -13.70 -2.42
CA GLU A 65 22.35 -13.40 -1.01
C GLU A 65 22.96 -12.05 -0.61
N LYS A 66 24.18 -11.75 -1.08
CA LYS A 66 24.84 -10.45 -0.87
C LYS A 66 24.04 -9.29 -1.46
N VAL A 67 23.48 -9.49 -2.67
CA VAL A 67 22.64 -8.48 -3.34
C VAL A 67 21.33 -8.28 -2.58
N VAL A 68 20.68 -9.35 -2.15
CA VAL A 68 19.43 -9.29 -1.36
C VAL A 68 19.64 -8.58 -0.03
N SER A 69 20.76 -8.87 0.65
CA SER A 69 21.10 -8.26 1.93
C SER A 69 21.32 -6.75 1.76
N LYS A 70 22.09 -6.35 0.74
CA LYS A 70 22.27 -4.94 0.40
C LYS A 70 20.96 -4.23 0.02
N MET A 71 20.05 -4.91 -0.68
CA MET A 71 18.73 -4.35 -0.99
C MET A 71 17.90 -4.12 0.27
N LYS A 72 17.96 -5.03 1.25
CA LYS A 72 17.25 -4.88 2.53
C LYS A 72 17.82 -3.72 3.36
N GLU A 73 19.14 -3.58 3.39
CA GLU A 73 19.83 -2.45 4.02
C GLU A 73 19.37 -1.12 3.40
N ILE A 74 19.50 -0.97 2.08
CA ILE A 74 19.05 0.24 1.36
C ILE A 74 17.57 0.54 1.62
N ALA A 75 16.72 -0.49 1.68
CA ALA A 75 15.30 -0.30 1.97
C ALA A 75 15.04 0.16 3.41
N GLY A 76 15.86 -0.29 4.37
CA GLY A 76 15.86 0.19 5.75
C GLY A 76 16.26 1.66 5.83
N ASP A 77 17.40 2.00 5.26
CA ASP A 77 17.94 3.37 5.25
C ASP A 77 16.94 4.34 4.57
N LEU A 78 16.37 3.95 3.42
CA LEU A 78 15.37 4.76 2.73
C LEU A 78 14.14 5.03 3.59
N LYS A 79 13.72 4.06 4.40
CA LYS A 79 12.55 4.21 5.26
C LYS A 79 12.87 5.17 6.41
N GLU A 80 14.03 5.03 7.04
CA GLU A 80 14.49 5.90 8.12
C GLU A 80 14.61 7.35 7.63
N GLU A 81 15.28 7.59 6.51
CA GLU A 81 15.41 8.91 5.89
C GLU A 81 14.05 9.54 5.51
N GLN A 82 13.10 8.71 5.06
CA GLN A 82 11.73 9.19 4.77
C GLN A 82 10.98 9.59 6.03
N GLU A 83 11.13 8.85 7.13
CA GLU A 83 10.51 9.17 8.42
C GLU A 83 11.09 10.47 8.99
N ILE A 84 12.42 10.62 8.98
CA ILE A 84 13.12 11.85 9.37
C ILE A 84 12.63 13.02 8.52
N LEU A 85 12.60 12.87 7.20
CA LEU A 85 12.12 13.92 6.30
C LEU A 85 10.67 14.32 6.61
N VAL A 86 9.77 13.39 6.94
CA VAL A 86 8.39 13.73 7.31
C VAL A 86 8.36 14.62 8.56
N GLU A 87 9.14 14.30 9.58
CA GLU A 87 9.23 15.11 10.80
C GLU A 87 9.78 16.52 10.51
N GLU A 88 10.85 16.60 9.72
CA GLU A 88 11.44 17.87 9.28
C GLU A 88 10.47 18.72 8.46
N LEU A 89 9.71 18.09 7.57
CA LEU A 89 8.69 18.78 6.75
C LEU A 89 7.54 19.31 7.59
N ILE A 90 7.11 18.57 8.61
CA ILE A 90 6.08 19.01 9.56
C ILE A 90 6.58 20.21 10.36
N GLU A 91 7.81 20.14 10.87
CA GLU A 91 8.41 21.23 11.66
C GLU A 91 8.68 22.47 10.79
N TYR A 92 9.18 22.29 9.56
CA TYR A 92 9.33 23.37 8.58
C TYR A 92 8.01 24.08 8.32
N TYR A 93 6.92 23.33 8.10
CA TYR A 93 5.60 23.91 7.91
C TYR A 93 5.11 24.65 9.17
N ARG A 94 5.32 24.06 10.36
CA ARG A 94 4.95 24.69 11.65
C ARG A 94 5.64 26.04 11.82
N GLN A 95 6.94 26.12 11.55
CA GLN A 95 7.75 27.33 11.74
C GLN A 95 7.52 28.40 10.67
N THR A 96 7.43 27.98 9.40
CA THR A 96 7.45 28.93 8.27
C THR A 96 6.08 29.18 7.67
N GLN A 97 5.11 28.29 7.93
CA GLN A 97 3.80 28.23 7.25
C GLN A 97 3.92 28.09 5.72
N LYS A 98 5.10 27.76 5.19
CA LYS A 98 5.34 27.53 3.78
C LYS A 98 5.14 26.06 3.45
N THR A 99 4.54 25.81 2.30
CA THR A 99 4.30 24.45 1.80
C THR A 99 5.21 24.11 0.62
N GLU A 100 6.19 24.95 0.30
CA GLU A 100 7.05 24.76 -0.87
C GLU A 100 8.51 24.68 -0.43
N ILE A 101 9.23 23.73 -1.02
CA ILE A 101 10.66 23.51 -0.77
C ILE A 101 11.37 23.40 -2.12
N LEU A 102 12.57 23.97 -2.19
CA LEU A 102 13.46 23.79 -3.32
C LEU A 102 14.39 22.63 -3.01
N SER A 103 14.35 21.58 -3.82
CA SER A 103 15.28 20.45 -3.71
C SER A 103 16.65 20.82 -4.30
N ASN A 104 17.66 20.04 -3.93
CA ASN A 104 19.05 20.26 -4.34
C ASN A 104 19.28 20.17 -5.86
N ASP A 105 18.37 19.52 -6.60
CA ASP A 105 18.37 19.46 -8.07
C ASP A 105 17.62 20.65 -8.72
N GLY A 106 17.27 21.66 -7.92
CA GLY A 106 16.59 22.87 -8.38
C GLY A 106 15.09 22.70 -8.64
N LYS A 107 14.49 21.56 -8.29
CA LYS A 107 13.05 21.36 -8.43
C LYS A 107 12.30 21.94 -7.25
N LYS A 108 11.18 22.62 -7.54
CA LYS A 108 10.28 23.10 -6.49
C LYS A 108 9.25 22.01 -6.20
N MET A 109 9.22 21.55 -4.95
CA MET A 109 8.28 20.54 -4.47
C MET A 109 7.30 21.17 -3.50
N LYS A 110 6.07 20.63 -3.44
CA LYS A 110 5.02 21.10 -2.53
C LYS A 110 4.66 20.00 -1.54
N LEU A 111 4.54 20.37 -0.26
CA LEU A 111 4.02 19.51 0.80
C LEU A 111 2.57 19.11 0.46
N LYS A 112 2.29 17.80 0.48
CA LYS A 112 0.96 17.25 0.26
C LYS A 112 0.38 16.74 1.57
N PHE A 113 -0.61 17.45 2.10
CA PHE A 113 -1.38 16.99 3.26
C PHE A 113 -2.48 16.00 2.83
N SER A 114 -2.62 14.90 3.56
CA SER A 114 -3.72 13.94 3.40
C SER A 114 -4.48 13.84 4.72
N ALA A 115 -5.75 14.26 4.72
CA ALA A 115 -6.64 14.07 5.85
C ALA A 115 -7.46 12.79 5.65
N ARG A 116 -7.47 11.91 6.66
CA ARG A 116 -8.33 10.72 6.71
C ARG A 116 -8.98 10.66 8.10
N LEU A 117 -10.25 10.27 8.15
CA LEU A 117 -10.90 9.95 9.41
C LEU A 117 -10.42 8.58 9.87
N ILE A 118 -10.10 8.48 11.17
CA ILE A 118 -9.79 7.23 11.85
C ILE A 118 -10.92 6.92 12.84
N PRO A 119 -11.37 5.65 12.97
CA PRO A 119 -12.33 5.26 14.00
C PRO A 119 -11.76 5.55 15.40
N LEU A 120 -12.62 6.02 16.30
CA LEU A 120 -12.32 6.03 17.73
C LEU A 120 -12.82 4.69 18.30
N GLU A 121 -11.92 3.85 18.78
CA GLU A 121 -12.30 2.68 19.59
C GLU A 121 -12.77 3.18 20.97
N TYR A 122 -13.98 2.79 21.38
CA TYR A 122 -14.52 2.97 22.73
C TYR A 122 -14.69 1.59 23.37
#